data_AF-Q1RU61-F1
#
_entry.id   AF-Q1RU61-F1
#
_cell.length_a   1.000
_cell.length_b   1.000
_cell.length_c   1.000
_cell.angle_alpha   90.00
_cell.angle_beta   90.00
_cell.angle_gamma   90.00
#
_symmetry.space_group_name_H-M   'P 1'
#
loop_
_entity.id
_entity.type
_entity.pdbx_description
1 polymer ?
#
loop_
_entity_poly.entity_id
_entity_poly.type
_entity_poly.pdbx_seq_one_letter_code
_entity_poly.pdbx_strand_id
1 'polypeptide(L)'
;MGQKIHPFGFRLGTTPNHDSIWFAQPKNYSENLKEDKIIRDCIKNYIQKTSGVEGIGRIKIKKRINLIQTNVQKNLNCVTRKINITITRIPNTYSDPNILAEFIAGQLKNRISFRKAIKKAIELAEQTCTKGVQVQIAGRIDGKEIACVEWIREGDVH
;
A
#
# COMPACT_ATOMS: atom_id res chain seq x y z
N MET A 1 17.61 -1.47 -19.86
CA MET A 1 17.38 -0.48 -18.78
C MET A 1 18.09 -0.96 -17.52
N GLY A 2 18.73 -0.06 -16.77
CA GLY A 2 19.38 -0.40 -15.49
C GLY A 2 18.39 -0.57 -14.35
N GLN A 3 18.90 -1.00 -13.19
CA GLN A 3 18.12 -1.09 -11.95
C GLN A 3 17.81 0.32 -11.43
N LYS A 4 16.56 0.54 -10.99
CA LYS A 4 16.12 1.78 -10.35
C LYS A 4 15.89 1.56 -8.86
N ILE A 5 16.16 2.58 -8.05
CA ILE A 5 15.87 2.57 -6.62
C ILE A 5 14.36 2.74 -6.40
N HIS A 6 13.81 2.09 -5.37
CA HIS A 6 12.41 2.26 -4.99
C HIS A 6 12.14 3.71 -4.52
N PRO A 7 11.20 4.45 -5.14
CA PRO A 7 11.07 5.89 -4.94
C PRO A 7 10.65 6.26 -3.51
N PHE A 8 9.81 5.44 -2.87
CA PHE A 8 9.45 5.67 -1.47
C PHE A 8 10.66 5.54 -0.56
N GLY A 9 11.51 4.53 -0.78
CA GLY A 9 12.71 4.28 0.01
C GLY A 9 13.73 5.39 -0.15
N PHE A 10 13.94 5.84 -1.39
CA PHE A 10 14.85 6.94 -1.73
C PHE A 10 14.51 8.25 -1.02
N ARG A 11 13.22 8.50 -0.74
CA ARG A 11 12.75 9.73 -0.11
C ARG A 11 12.41 9.59 1.38
N LEU A 12 12.59 8.42 2.00
CA LEU A 12 12.27 8.22 3.42
C LEU A 12 13.01 9.25 4.30
N GLY A 13 12.25 9.95 5.15
CA GLY A 13 12.80 10.96 6.06
C GLY A 13 12.88 12.38 5.49
N THR A 14 12.59 12.59 4.20
CA THR A 14 12.47 13.94 3.61
C THR A 14 11.03 14.29 3.27
N THR A 15 10.38 13.50 2.41
CA THR A 15 8.99 13.74 1.95
C THR A 15 8.00 12.70 2.51
N PRO A 16 8.11 11.39 2.18
CA PRO A 16 7.28 10.36 2.79
C PRO A 16 7.68 10.04 4.23
N ASN A 17 6.65 9.92 5.07
CA ASN A 17 6.75 9.40 6.43
C ASN A 17 6.68 7.86 6.45
N HIS A 18 7.12 7.28 7.57
CA HIS A 18 7.01 5.86 7.84
C HIS A 18 5.54 5.44 8.04
N ASP A 19 5.18 4.28 7.49
CA ASP A 19 3.84 3.71 7.70
C ASP A 19 3.68 3.05 9.08
N SER A 20 4.77 2.60 9.69
CA SER A 20 4.80 2.14 11.08
C SER A 20 5.55 3.15 11.93
N ILE A 21 4.87 3.76 12.91
CA ILE A 21 5.41 4.78 13.80
C ILE A 21 5.33 4.25 15.24
N TRP A 22 6.43 3.69 15.71
CA TRP A 22 6.61 3.21 17.07
C TRP A 22 8.11 3.06 17.38
N PHE A 23 8.43 2.93 18.66
CA PHE A 23 9.79 2.72 19.13
C PHE A 23 9.86 1.45 19.99
N ALA A 24 10.98 0.73 19.90
CA ALA A 24 11.26 -0.42 20.74
C ALA A 24 12.76 -0.53 20.98
N GLN A 25 13.15 -1.09 22.13
CA GLN A 25 14.54 -1.47 22.37
C GLN A 25 14.98 -2.55 21.37
N PRO A 26 16.27 -2.62 20.99
CA PRO A 26 16.77 -3.56 19.99
C PRO A 26 16.37 -5.02 20.25
N LYS A 27 16.36 -5.44 21.53
CA LYS A 27 15.95 -6.79 21.96
C LYS A 27 14.50 -7.13 21.58
N ASN A 28 13.60 -6.15 21.61
CA ASN A 28 12.16 -6.34 21.41
C ASN A 28 11.68 -5.86 20.02
N TYR A 29 12.59 -5.29 19.22
CA TYR A 29 12.24 -4.73 17.91
C TYR A 29 11.73 -5.80 16.94
N SER A 30 12.41 -6.95 16.91
CA SER A 30 12.06 -8.08 16.02
C SER A 30 10.67 -8.65 16.31
N GLU A 31 10.30 -8.75 17.58
CA GLU A 31 8.97 -9.20 18.02
C GLU A 31 7.88 -8.21 17.59
N ASN A 32 8.09 -6.92 17.84
CA ASN A 32 7.15 -5.88 17.44
C ASN A 32 6.99 -5.78 15.92
N LEU A 33 8.05 -6.07 15.15
CA LEU A 33 7.98 -6.12 13.68
C LEU A 33 7.15 -7.33 13.19
N LYS A 34 7.30 -8.49 13.83
CA LYS A 34 6.48 -9.68 13.54
C LYS A 34 5.00 -9.41 13.82
N GLU A 35 4.71 -8.79 14.95
CA GLU A 35 3.35 -8.36 15.33
C GLU A 35 2.74 -7.42 14.26
N ASP A 36 3.49 -6.42 13.79
CA ASP A 36 3.03 -5.52 12.72
C ASP A 36 2.69 -6.27 11.43
N LYS A 37 3.52 -7.26 11.05
CA LYS A 37 3.27 -8.08 9.86
C LYS A 37 1.99 -8.90 10.01
N ILE A 38 1.81 -9.57 11.14
CA ILE A 38 0.61 -10.36 11.44
C ILE A 38 -0.65 -9.46 11.38
N ILE A 39 -0.61 -8.27 11.99
CA ILE A 39 -1.74 -7.33 11.95
C ILE A 39 -2.08 -6.93 10.51
N ARG A 40 -1.08 -6.58 9.69
CA ARG A 40 -1.29 -6.18 8.30
C ARG A 40 -1.89 -7.32 7.47
N ASP A 41 -1.38 -8.54 7.64
CA ASP A 41 -1.85 -9.72 6.91
C ASP A 41 -3.29 -10.09 7.34
N CYS A 42 -3.60 -10.05 8.63
CA CYS A 42 -4.96 -10.25 9.14
C CYS A 42 -5.96 -9.25 8.56
N ILE A 43 -5.61 -7.96 8.53
CA ILE A 43 -6.49 -6.91 7.97
C ILE A 43 -6.72 -7.13 6.47
N LYS A 44 -5.66 -7.42 5.70
CA LYS A 44 -5.77 -7.68 4.26
C LYS A 44 -6.67 -8.89 3.98
N ASN A 45 -6.43 -10.01 4.67
CA ASN A 45 -7.20 -11.24 4.50
C ASN A 45 -8.68 -11.05 4.88
N TYR A 46 -8.93 -10.31 5.97
CA TYR A 46 -10.30 -10.02 6.41
C TYR A 46 -11.06 -9.19 5.37
N ILE A 47 -10.46 -8.11 4.86
CA ILE A 47 -11.10 -7.24 3.86
C ILE A 47 -11.38 -8.00 2.56
N GLN A 48 -10.41 -8.80 2.09
CA GLN A 48 -10.54 -9.59 0.88
C GLN A 48 -11.69 -10.61 0.99
N LYS A 49 -11.86 -11.23 2.17
CA LYS A 49 -12.93 -12.20 2.42
C LYS A 49 -14.32 -11.56 2.53
N THR A 50 -14.43 -10.41 3.19
CA THR A 50 -15.73 -9.80 3.52
C THR A 50 -16.31 -8.97 2.39
N SER A 51 -15.48 -8.15 1.74
CA SER A 51 -15.98 -7.09 0.86
C SER A 51 -15.84 -7.41 -0.62
N GLY A 52 -14.92 -8.30 -1.00
CA GLY A 52 -14.58 -8.52 -2.42
C GLY A 52 -14.05 -7.26 -3.13
N VAL A 53 -13.88 -6.15 -2.40
CA VAL A 53 -13.38 -4.87 -2.91
C VAL A 53 -11.89 -4.80 -2.65
N GLU A 54 -11.13 -4.72 -3.73
CA GLU A 54 -9.70 -4.40 -3.76
C GLU A 54 -9.59 -2.87 -3.81
N GLY A 55 -9.27 -2.25 -2.68
CA GLY A 55 -9.16 -0.78 -2.60
C GLY A 55 -8.44 -0.28 -1.36
N ILE A 56 -7.46 -1.02 -0.84
CA ILE A 56 -6.71 -0.58 0.35
C ILE A 56 -5.61 0.37 -0.09
N GLY A 57 -5.81 1.67 0.17
CA GLY A 57 -4.77 2.67 -0.06
C GLY A 57 -3.52 2.39 0.77
N ARG A 58 -3.56 2.64 2.08
CA ARG A 58 -2.40 2.41 2.98
C ARG A 58 -2.85 2.02 4.38
N ILE A 59 -2.03 1.20 5.06
CA ILE A 59 -2.22 0.82 6.47
C ILE A 59 -1.14 1.53 7.28
N LYS A 60 -1.53 2.42 8.19
CA LYS A 60 -0.63 3.10 9.12
C LYS A 60 -0.76 2.51 10.52
N ILE A 61 0.34 2.08 11.11
CA ILE A 61 0.39 1.51 12.46
C ILE A 61 1.07 2.50 13.38
N LYS A 62 0.40 2.87 14.48
CA LYS A 62 0.98 3.72 15.53
C LYS A 62 0.87 2.98 16.86
N LYS A 63 2.00 2.66 17.50
CA LYS A 63 1.99 2.09 18.86
C LYS A 63 2.29 3.21 19.85
N ARG A 64 1.37 3.46 20.77
CA ARG A 64 1.56 4.38 21.90
C ARG A 64 1.80 3.57 23.15
N ILE A 65 2.84 3.96 23.90
CA ILE A 65 3.11 3.39 25.22
C ILE A 65 2.57 4.41 26.23
N ASN A 66 1.51 4.04 26.94
CA ASN A 66 1.07 4.81 28.10
C ASN A 66 1.91 4.33 29.30
N LEU A 67 2.91 5.11 29.70
CA LEU A 67 3.88 4.76 30.76
C LEU A 67 3.18 4.31 32.06
N ILE A 68 2.08 4.99 32.42
CA ILE A 68 1.26 4.71 33.60
C ILE A 68 0.57 3.34 33.48
N GLN A 69 -0.02 3.04 32.32
CA GLN A 69 -0.66 1.73 32.09
C GLN A 69 0.36 0.60 32.12
N THR A 70 1.58 0.82 31.63
CA THR A 70 2.62 -0.22 31.64
C THR A 70 3.14 -0.55 33.04
N ASN A 71 3.25 0.41 33.95
CA ASN A 71 3.67 0.13 35.33
C ASN A 71 2.60 -0.65 36.10
N VAL A 72 1.33 -0.28 35.92
CA VAL A 72 0.19 -0.98 36.52
C VAL A 72 0.03 -2.39 35.91
N GLN A 73 0.18 -2.54 34.59
CA GLN A 73 0.10 -3.86 33.92
C GLN A 73 1.26 -4.79 34.29
N LYS A 74 2.48 -4.27 34.46
CA LYS A 74 3.62 -5.06 34.97
C LYS A 74 3.37 -5.59 36.37
N ASN A 75 2.75 -4.80 37.23
CA ASN A 75 2.37 -5.23 38.58
C ASN A 75 1.19 -6.24 38.58
N LEU A 76 0.38 -6.26 37.52
CA LEU A 76 -0.82 -7.11 37.38
C LEU A 76 -0.66 -8.30 36.41
N ASN A 77 0.54 -8.57 35.89
CA ASN A 77 0.83 -9.68 34.94
C ASN A 77 -0.11 -9.79 33.71
N CYS A 78 -0.70 -8.68 33.26
CA CYS A 78 -1.62 -8.68 32.10
C CYS A 78 -1.03 -7.91 30.92
N VAL A 79 -0.66 -8.62 29.85
CA VAL A 79 -0.23 -8.02 28.57
C VAL A 79 -1.42 -7.96 27.61
N THR A 80 -2.47 -7.22 27.96
CA THR A 80 -3.56 -6.92 27.03
C THR A 80 -3.28 -5.58 26.36
N ARG A 81 -2.72 -5.63 25.13
CA ARG A 81 -2.55 -4.45 24.28
C ARG A 81 -3.89 -4.16 23.59
N LYS A 82 -4.49 -3.00 23.89
CA LYS A 82 -5.72 -2.55 23.22
C LYS A 82 -5.38 -2.01 21.84
N ILE A 83 -6.05 -2.52 20.81
CA ILE A 83 -5.90 -2.06 19.42
C ILE A 83 -7.09 -1.19 19.07
N ASN A 84 -6.84 0.05 18.65
CA ASN A 84 -7.86 0.95 18.12
C ASN A 84 -7.66 1.07 16.61
N ILE A 85 -8.69 0.71 15.84
CA ILE A 85 -8.67 0.77 14.38
C ILE A 85 -9.49 1.99 13.94
N THR A 86 -8.90 2.86 13.12
CA THR A 86 -9.58 4.01 12.52
C THR A 86 -9.53 3.88 11.01
N ILE A 87 -10.70 3.85 10.38
CA ILE A 87 -10.84 3.78 8.93
C ILE A 87 -11.06 5.20 8.42
N THR A 88 -10.14 5.69 7.59
CA THR A 88 -10.26 6.98 6.94
C THR A 88 -10.57 6.79 5.46
N ARG A 89 -11.63 7.43 4.99
CA ARG A 89 -11.95 7.46 3.55
C ARG A 89 -10.93 8.34 2.83
N ILE A 90 -10.41 7.84 1.72
CA ILE A 90 -9.56 8.62 0.81
C ILE A 90 -10.49 9.52 -0.02
N PRO A 91 -10.21 10.84 -0.12
CA PRO A 91 -11.06 11.76 -0.86
C PRO A 91 -11.02 11.48 -2.37
N ASN A 92 -9.84 11.29 -2.95
CA ASN A 92 -9.63 10.99 -4.37
C ASN A 92 -9.07 9.57 -4.53
N THR A 93 -9.91 8.61 -4.93
CA THR A 93 -9.54 7.18 -4.99
C THR A 93 -8.49 6.88 -6.05
N TYR A 94 -8.63 7.44 -7.25
CA TYR A 94 -7.74 7.17 -8.39
C TYR A 94 -6.41 7.96 -8.34
N SER A 95 -6.27 8.85 -7.35
CA SER A 95 -5.00 9.52 -7.07
C SER A 95 -4.02 8.57 -6.37
N ASP A 96 -4.53 7.59 -5.61
CA ASP A 96 -3.69 6.62 -4.93
C ASP A 96 -3.27 5.49 -5.89
N PRO A 97 -1.95 5.24 -6.04
CA PRO A 97 -1.44 4.29 -7.02
C PRO A 97 -1.85 2.84 -6.73
N ASN A 98 -2.09 2.48 -5.46
CA ASN A 98 -2.50 1.13 -5.09
C ASN A 98 -3.90 0.79 -5.62
N ILE A 99 -4.85 1.73 -5.48
CA ILE A 99 -6.22 1.57 -5.96
C ILE A 99 -6.22 1.56 -7.50
N LEU A 100 -5.42 2.42 -8.12
CA LEU A 100 -5.28 2.45 -9.57
C LEU A 100 -4.67 1.14 -10.13
N ALA A 101 -3.69 0.56 -9.44
CA ALA A 101 -3.09 -0.72 -9.82
C ALA A 101 -4.09 -1.88 -9.70
N GLU A 102 -4.87 -1.92 -8.62
CA GLU A 102 -5.96 -2.90 -8.44
C GLU A 102 -7.02 -2.76 -9.53
N PHE A 103 -7.40 -1.53 -9.89
CA PHE A 103 -8.30 -1.28 -11.02
C PHE A 103 -7.77 -1.88 -12.32
N ILE A 104 -6.51 -1.61 -12.67
CA ILE A 104 -5.87 -2.18 -13.88
C ILE A 104 -5.84 -3.70 -13.80
N ALA A 105 -5.47 -4.28 -12.65
CA ALA A 105 -5.45 -5.73 -12.45
C ALA A 105 -6.83 -6.35 -12.66
N GLY A 106 -7.89 -5.72 -12.16
CA GLY A 106 -9.27 -6.13 -12.39
C GLY A 106 -9.66 -6.10 -13.87
N GLN A 107 -9.27 -5.07 -14.62
CA GLN A 107 -9.52 -4.99 -16.07
C GLN A 107 -8.79 -6.12 -16.82
N LEU A 108 -7.53 -6.39 -16.48
CA LEU A 108 -6.74 -7.46 -17.10
C LEU A 108 -7.29 -8.86 -16.78
N LYS A 109 -7.76 -9.08 -15.54
CA LYS A 109 -8.42 -10.32 -15.12
C LYS A 109 -9.68 -10.59 -15.96
N ASN A 110 -10.41 -9.54 -16.31
CA ASN A 110 -11.57 -9.58 -17.20
C ASN A 110 -11.20 -9.65 -18.69
N ARG A 111 -9.92 -9.89 -19.03
CA ARG A 111 -9.39 -10.01 -20.41
C ARG A 111 -9.59 -8.77 -21.27
N ILE A 112 -9.65 -7.59 -20.66
CA ILE A 112 -9.65 -6.33 -21.41
C ILE A 112 -8.23 -6.08 -21.91
N SER A 113 -8.10 -5.59 -23.15
CA SER A 113 -6.81 -5.19 -23.71
C SER A 113 -6.08 -4.23 -22.76
N PHE A 114 -4.83 -4.56 -22.46
CA PHE A 114 -4.01 -3.79 -21.52
C PHE A 114 -3.88 -2.31 -21.95
N ARG A 115 -3.82 -2.01 -23.25
CA ARG A 115 -3.80 -0.62 -23.76
C ARG A 115 -5.05 0.15 -23.36
N LYS A 116 -6.22 -0.48 -23.48
CA LYS A 116 -7.50 0.11 -23.07
C LYS A 116 -7.55 0.28 -21.55
N ALA A 117 -7.07 -0.70 -20.80
CA ALA A 117 -7.01 -0.64 -19.35
C ALA A 117 -6.11 0.52 -18.87
N ILE A 118 -4.91 0.67 -19.45
CA ILE A 118 -3.99 1.77 -19.10
C ILE A 118 -4.60 3.12 -19.48
N LYS A 119 -5.11 3.27 -20.72
CA LYS A 119 -5.70 4.54 -21.16
C LYS A 119 -6.84 4.99 -20.25
N LYS A 120 -7.72 4.06 -19.88
CA LYS A 120 -8.82 4.32 -18.94
C LYS A 120 -8.32 4.66 -17.53
N ALA A 121 -7.25 4.00 -17.07
CA ALA A 121 -6.65 4.31 -15.78
C ALA A 121 -6.04 5.72 -15.76
N ILE A 122 -5.37 6.14 -16.82
CA ILE A 122 -4.80 7.49 -16.92
C ILE A 122 -5.93 8.54 -16.97
N GLU A 123 -6.96 8.32 -17.78
CA GLU A 123 -8.14 9.19 -17.83
C GLU A 123 -8.77 9.40 -16.43
N LEU A 124 -8.92 8.33 -15.65
CA LEU A 124 -9.42 8.40 -14.27
C LEU A 124 -8.46 9.15 -13.32
N ALA A 125 -7.14 9.03 -13.54
CA ALA A 125 -6.14 9.72 -12.73
C ALA A 125 -6.03 11.21 -13.08
N GLU A 126 -6.19 11.59 -14.34
CA GLU A 126 -6.21 12.98 -14.81
C GLU A 126 -7.39 13.76 -14.23
N GLN A 127 -8.56 13.13 -14.12
CA GLN A 127 -9.73 13.70 -13.44
C GLN A 127 -9.43 14.08 -11.98
N THR A 128 -8.44 13.46 -11.35
CA THR A 128 -8.03 13.74 -9.96
C THR A 128 -6.94 14.80 -9.83
N CYS A 129 -6.69 15.62 -10.86
CA CYS A 129 -5.69 16.70 -10.87
C CYS A 129 -4.26 16.22 -10.60
N THR A 130 -3.89 15.06 -11.11
CA THR A 130 -2.51 14.54 -11.01
C THR A 130 -1.58 15.26 -11.99
N LYS A 131 -0.34 15.56 -11.56
CA LYS A 131 0.66 16.26 -12.41
C LYS A 131 1.31 15.36 -13.44
N GLY A 132 1.38 14.06 -13.13
CA GLY A 132 1.96 13.06 -14.01
C GLY A 132 1.76 11.66 -13.45
N VAL A 133 1.61 10.70 -14.35
CA VAL A 133 1.38 9.29 -14.06
C VAL A 133 2.26 8.46 -14.98
N GLN A 134 2.93 7.46 -14.42
CA GLN A 134 3.64 6.46 -15.19
C GLN A 134 3.13 5.07 -14.79
N VAL A 135 2.66 4.32 -15.79
CA VAL A 135 2.20 2.94 -15.63
C VAL A 135 3.12 2.02 -16.40
N GLN A 136 3.54 0.93 -15.76
CA GLN A 136 4.37 -0.10 -16.38
C GLN A 136 3.74 -1.47 -16.13
N ILE A 137 3.62 -2.28 -17.19
CA ILE A 137 3.12 -3.65 -17.15
C ILE A 137 4.18 -4.55 -17.76
N ALA A 138 4.49 -5.65 -17.08
CA ALA A 138 5.45 -6.64 -17.53
C ALA A 138 4.83 -8.04 -17.46
N GLY A 139 5.04 -8.85 -18.49
CA GLY A 139 4.60 -10.24 -18.52
C GLY A 139 4.17 -10.71 -19.92
N ARG A 140 3.45 -11.82 -19.97
CA ARG A 140 2.88 -12.39 -21.21
C ARG A 140 1.59 -11.67 -21.58
N ILE A 141 1.74 -10.47 -22.11
CA ILE A 141 0.64 -9.58 -22.48
C ILE A 141 -0.13 -10.20 -23.66
N ASP A 142 -1.46 -10.20 -23.57
CA ASP A 142 -2.39 -10.81 -24.54
C ASP A 142 -2.12 -12.31 -24.83
N GLY A 143 -1.49 -13.02 -23.90
CA GLY A 143 -1.22 -14.45 -24.03
C GLY A 143 -0.07 -14.80 -24.99
N LYS A 144 0.70 -13.80 -25.45
CA LYS A 144 1.90 -14.00 -26.28
C LYS A 144 2.87 -14.99 -25.61
N GLU A 145 3.59 -15.74 -26.43
CA GLU A 145 4.57 -16.73 -25.98
C GLU A 145 5.73 -16.06 -25.22
N ILE A 146 6.21 -14.94 -25.74
CA ILE A 146 7.31 -14.16 -25.17
C ILE A 146 6.74 -13.06 -24.27
N ALA A 147 7.30 -12.94 -23.06
CA ALA A 147 6.97 -11.86 -22.15
C ALA A 147 7.57 -10.53 -22.61
N CYS A 148 6.77 -9.47 -22.53
CA CYS A 148 7.17 -8.11 -22.91
C CYS A 148 6.95 -7.15 -21.74
N VAL A 149 7.59 -5.99 -21.84
CA VAL A 149 7.43 -4.88 -20.90
C VAL A 149 6.92 -3.68 -21.69
N GLU A 150 5.73 -3.20 -21.35
CA GLU A 150 5.17 -1.97 -21.91
C GLU A 150 5.00 -0.94 -20.79
N TRP A 151 5.26 0.31 -21.11
CA TRP A 151 5.09 1.42 -20.17
C TRP A 151 4.54 2.64 -20.91
N ILE A 152 3.70 3.39 -20.22
CA ILE A 152 3.14 4.65 -20.69
C ILE A 152 3.39 5.68 -19.60
N ARG A 153 3.85 6.87 -20.01
CA ARG A 153 4.08 8.01 -19.12
C ARG A 153 3.33 9.20 -19.68
N GLU A 154 2.59 9.86 -18.81
CA GLU A 154 1.79 11.05 -19.12
C GLU A 154 2.11 12.12 -18.07
N GLY A 155 2.33 13.37 -18.51
CA GLY A 155 2.77 14.46 -17.64
C GLY A 155 4.18 14.31 -17.05
N ASP A 156 4.43 15.05 -15.97
CA ASP A 156 5.74 15.16 -15.33
C ASP A 156 5.89 14.21 -14.13
N VAL A 157 6.81 13.26 -14.27
CA VAL A 157 7.16 12.27 -13.25
C VAL A 157 8.65 12.41 -12.93
N HIS A 158 8.95 12.92 -11.73
CA HIS A 158 10.29 13.09 -11.17
C HIS A 158 10.52 12.15 -9.99
#